data_AF-A0A1A7WS77-F1
#
_entry.id   AF-A0A1A7WS77-F1
#
_cell.length_a   1.000
_cell.length_b   1.000
_cell.length_c   1.000
_cell.angle_alpha   90.00
_cell.angle_beta   90.00
_cell.angle_gamma   90.00
#
_symmetry.space_group_name_H-M   'P 1'
#
loop_
_entity.id
_entity.type
_entity.pdbx_description
1 polymer ?
#
loop_
_entity_poly.entity_id
_entity_poly.type
_entity_poly.pdbx_seq_one_letter_code
_entity_poly.pdbx_strand_id
1 'polypeptide(L)'
;SYVRRAKQHQWQSSDVTFLCGSQGLCEQWIQATNEQLSLLTNRPKSLLVYINPCGGKQRGKRIYEQEVAPVFRQAGIFTDVIVTEYANHARDHLKTEANLHKYDGVVCVGGDGMFSEILHGLVTRTQSDHDVDQNQPDAELVPCLLRIGIIPAGSTDCICFATVGTNDPVTSALHIIVGDTQPMDVCSVHHKDSFL
;
A
#
# COMPACT_ATOMS: atom_id res chain seq x y z
N SER A 1 1.13 4.89 -20.13
CA SER A 1 -0.10 4.10 -19.94
C SER A 1 -1.09 4.88 -19.09
N TYR A 2 -2.39 4.69 -19.31
CA TYR A 2 -3.46 5.30 -18.54
C TYR A 2 -4.39 4.20 -18.01
N VAL A 3 -5.23 4.54 -17.04
CA VAL A 3 -6.13 3.57 -16.40
C VAL A 3 -7.56 3.77 -16.91
N ARG A 4 -8.23 2.67 -17.27
CA ARG A 4 -9.64 2.68 -17.67
C ARG A 4 -10.44 1.71 -16.80
N ARG A 5 -11.63 2.14 -16.37
CA ARG A 5 -12.63 1.26 -15.74
C ARG A 5 -13.23 0.31 -16.78
N ALA A 6 -13.06 -0.99 -16.54
CA ALA A 6 -13.61 -2.10 -17.29
C ALA A 6 -14.98 -2.55 -16.73
N LYS A 7 -15.57 -3.61 -17.30
CA LYS A 7 -16.80 -4.23 -16.77
C LYS A 7 -16.54 -4.77 -15.35
N GLN A 8 -17.57 -4.80 -14.50
CA GLN A 8 -17.50 -5.24 -13.09
C GLN A 8 -16.59 -4.38 -12.17
N HIS A 9 -16.44 -3.08 -12.43
CA HIS A 9 -15.71 -2.14 -11.55
C HIS A 9 -14.20 -2.42 -11.41
N GLN A 10 -13.63 -3.23 -12.29
CA GLN A 10 -12.18 -3.47 -12.35
C GLN A 10 -11.49 -2.41 -13.21
N TRP A 11 -10.26 -2.05 -12.85
CA TRP A 11 -9.43 -1.15 -13.65
C TRP A 11 -8.35 -1.92 -14.40
N GLN A 12 -8.09 -1.53 -15.64
CA GLN A 12 -7.08 -2.16 -16.49
C GLN A 12 -6.12 -1.11 -17.05
N SER A 13 -4.84 -1.50 -17.18
CA SER A 13 -3.83 -0.69 -17.86
C SER A 13 -4.12 -0.65 -19.36
N SER A 14 -4.02 0.54 -19.96
CA SER A 14 -4.18 0.74 -21.39
C SER A 14 -3.11 1.68 -21.92
N ASP A 15 -2.72 1.46 -23.17
CA ASP A 15 -1.68 2.23 -23.84
C ASP A 15 -2.28 3.12 -24.93
N VAL A 16 -1.82 4.37 -24.97
CA VAL A 16 -2.07 5.29 -26.09
C VAL A 16 -0.73 5.60 -26.71
N THR A 17 -0.61 5.32 -28.00
CA THR A 17 0.56 5.69 -28.78
C THR A 17 0.30 7.03 -29.45
N PHE A 18 1.04 8.06 -29.05
CA PHE A 18 1.05 9.34 -29.73
C PHE A 18 2.04 9.28 -30.90
N LEU A 19 1.58 9.62 -32.11
CA LEU A 19 2.42 9.67 -33.30
C LEU A 19 2.80 11.11 -33.59
N CYS A 20 4.09 11.36 -33.81
CA CYS A 20 4.61 12.69 -34.12
C CYS A 20 5.63 12.61 -35.27
N GLY A 21 5.51 13.51 -36.25
CA GLY A 21 6.42 13.59 -37.40
C GLY A 21 7.75 14.31 -37.13
N SER A 22 7.94 14.87 -35.93
CA SER A 22 9.13 15.63 -35.55
C SER A 22 9.66 15.14 -34.21
N GLN A 23 10.95 14.79 -34.16
CA GLN A 23 11.61 14.35 -32.92
C GLN A 23 11.54 15.42 -31.82
N GLY A 24 11.76 16.69 -32.17
CA GLY A 24 11.74 17.78 -31.19
C GLY A 24 10.38 17.99 -30.53
N LEU A 25 9.28 17.78 -31.26
CA LEU A 25 7.93 17.86 -30.68
C LEU A 25 7.62 16.65 -29.79
N CYS A 26 8.12 15.46 -30.14
CA CYS A 26 8.04 14.27 -29.28
C CYS A 26 8.75 14.49 -27.93
N GLU A 27 9.96 15.05 -27.96
CA GLU A 27 10.71 15.39 -26.75
C GLU A 27 9.97 16.41 -25.87
N GLN A 28 9.39 17.44 -26.49
CA GLN A 28 8.54 18.42 -25.78
C GLN A 28 7.32 17.78 -25.11
N TRP A 29 6.65 16.82 -25.78
CA TRP A 29 5.51 16.12 -25.19
C TRP A 29 5.92 15.24 -24.01
N ILE A 30 7.06 14.54 -24.11
CA ILE A 30 7.61 13.75 -23.01
C ILE A 30 7.93 14.67 -21.82
N GLN A 31 8.62 15.79 -22.08
CA GLN A 31 8.96 16.75 -21.05
C GLN A 31 7.72 17.31 -20.36
N ALA A 32 6.75 17.83 -21.13
CA ALA A 32 5.52 18.39 -20.58
C ALA A 32 4.71 17.34 -19.78
N THR A 33 4.65 16.10 -20.25
CA THR A 33 3.98 15.02 -19.52
C THR A 33 4.68 14.73 -18.19
N ASN A 34 6.01 14.63 -18.20
CA ASN A 34 6.79 14.40 -16.99
C ASN A 34 6.69 15.56 -15.99
N GLU A 35 6.66 16.81 -16.47
CA GLU A 35 6.41 17.99 -15.64
C GLU A 35 5.05 17.92 -14.97
N GLN A 36 3.98 17.59 -15.71
CA GLN A 36 2.65 17.41 -15.12
C GLN A 36 2.60 16.25 -14.12
N LEU A 37 3.25 15.12 -14.41
CA LEU A 37 3.35 14.00 -13.47
C LEU A 37 4.12 14.39 -12.20
N SER A 38 5.11 15.28 -12.29
CA SER A 38 5.87 15.74 -11.13
C SER A 38 5.05 16.59 -10.15
N LEU A 39 3.97 17.21 -10.64
CA LEU A 39 3.04 17.98 -9.81
C LEU A 39 2.10 17.08 -8.97
N LEU A 40 2.02 15.79 -9.29
CA LEU A 40 1.22 14.82 -8.54
C LEU A 40 1.94 14.39 -7.26
N THR A 41 1.90 15.23 -6.23
CA THR A 41 2.61 15.00 -4.95
C THR A 41 2.09 13.81 -4.15
N ASN A 42 0.87 13.36 -4.43
CA ASN A 42 0.25 12.26 -3.68
C ASN A 42 0.76 10.88 -4.09
N ARG A 43 1.39 10.80 -5.27
CA ARG A 43 1.88 9.55 -5.84
C ARG A 43 3.10 9.03 -5.07
N PRO A 44 3.04 7.81 -4.51
CA PRO A 44 4.19 7.23 -3.83
C PRO A 44 5.31 6.93 -4.83
N LYS A 45 6.56 7.05 -4.37
CA LYS A 45 7.79 6.74 -5.11
C LYS A 45 8.51 5.53 -4.52
N SER A 46 8.39 5.32 -3.21
CA SER A 46 9.03 4.22 -2.48
C SER A 46 8.04 3.54 -1.55
N LEU A 47 7.87 2.23 -1.68
CA LEU A 47 6.93 1.44 -0.88
C LEU A 47 7.62 0.24 -0.23
N LEU A 48 7.32 -0.01 1.04
CA LEU A 48 7.67 -1.24 1.74
C LEU A 48 6.53 -2.25 1.60
N VAL A 49 6.76 -3.38 0.94
CA VAL A 49 5.73 -4.38 0.65
C VAL A 49 5.94 -5.61 1.51
N TYR A 50 4.91 -5.98 2.27
CA TYR A 50 4.89 -7.24 2.99
C TYR A 50 3.94 -8.24 2.33
N ILE A 51 4.42 -9.46 2.13
CA ILE A 51 3.67 -10.53 1.48
C ILE A 51 3.47 -11.67 2.47
N ASN A 52 2.21 -12.05 2.71
CA ASN A 52 1.90 -13.29 3.42
C ASN A 52 1.88 -14.48 2.43
N PRO A 53 2.87 -15.40 2.47
CA PRO A 53 2.91 -16.54 1.54
C PRO A 53 1.86 -17.61 1.87
N CYS A 54 1.49 -17.73 3.14
CA CYS A 54 0.65 -18.81 3.67
C CYS A 54 -0.83 -18.40 3.80
N GLY A 55 -1.14 -17.12 3.67
CA GLY A 55 -2.49 -16.59 3.85
C GLY A 55 -3.48 -17.07 2.78
N GLY A 56 -4.70 -17.40 3.22
CA GLY A 56 -5.83 -17.72 2.34
C GLY A 56 -5.52 -18.82 1.32
N LYS A 57 -5.56 -18.47 0.03
CA LYS A 57 -5.35 -19.40 -1.10
C LYS A 57 -3.87 -19.64 -1.43
N GLN A 58 -2.93 -19.12 -0.63
CA GLN A 58 -1.48 -19.22 -0.86
C GLN A 58 -1.03 -18.63 -2.21
N ARG A 59 -1.70 -17.55 -2.63
CA ARG A 59 -1.43 -16.88 -3.92
C ARG A 59 -0.72 -15.53 -3.77
N GLY A 60 -0.50 -15.03 -2.55
CA GLY A 60 0.02 -13.69 -2.31
C GLY A 60 1.31 -13.37 -3.08
N LYS A 61 2.30 -14.26 -2.99
CA LYS A 61 3.57 -14.11 -3.72
C LYS A 61 3.35 -14.06 -5.24
N ARG A 62 2.54 -14.98 -5.77
CA ARG A 62 2.24 -15.07 -7.21
C ARG A 62 1.48 -13.83 -7.70
N ILE A 63 0.45 -13.40 -6.98
CA ILE A 63 -0.34 -12.21 -7.31
C ILE A 63 0.57 -10.99 -7.34
N TYR A 64 1.43 -10.83 -6.33
CA TYR A 64 2.36 -9.71 -6.31
C TYR A 64 3.33 -9.75 -7.50
N GLU A 65 4.01 -10.87 -7.72
CA GLU A 65 5.03 -10.98 -8.78
C GLU A 65 4.46 -10.86 -10.20
N GLN A 66 3.28 -11.42 -10.45
CA GLN A 66 2.70 -11.51 -11.79
C GLN A 66 1.79 -10.32 -12.13
N GLU A 67 1.12 -9.73 -11.14
CA GLU A 67 0.06 -8.74 -11.37
C GLU A 67 0.41 -7.35 -10.81
N VAL A 68 0.99 -7.26 -9.61
CA VAL A 68 1.19 -5.97 -8.93
C VAL A 68 2.57 -5.35 -9.21
N ALA A 69 3.64 -6.12 -9.03
CA ALA A 69 5.01 -5.65 -9.24
C ALA A 69 5.26 -5.10 -10.65
N PRO A 70 4.72 -5.68 -11.75
CA PRO A 70 4.85 -5.09 -13.07
C PRO A 70 4.22 -3.69 -13.17
N VAL A 71 3.05 -3.49 -12.53
CA VAL A 71 2.32 -2.21 -12.58
C VAL A 71 3.04 -1.16 -11.74
N PHE A 72 3.56 -1.50 -10.56
CA PHE A 72 4.42 -0.60 -9.77
C PHE A 72 5.71 -0.22 -10.52
N ARG A 73 6.35 -1.18 -11.20
CA ARG A 73 7.53 -0.91 -12.02
C ARG A 73 7.23 0.02 -13.19
N GLN A 74 6.12 -0.20 -13.90
CA GLN A 74 5.67 0.71 -14.97
C GLN A 74 5.34 2.11 -14.43
N ALA A 75 4.86 2.18 -13.20
CA ALA A 75 4.63 3.43 -12.51
C ALA A 75 5.94 4.12 -12.05
N GLY A 76 7.10 3.47 -12.10
CA GLY A 76 8.35 4.01 -11.58
C GLY A 76 8.37 4.08 -10.05
N ILE A 77 7.62 3.20 -9.40
CA ILE A 77 7.60 3.06 -7.94
C ILE A 77 8.63 2.00 -7.53
N PHE A 78 9.53 2.37 -6.64
CA PHE A 78 10.48 1.46 -6.02
C PHE A 78 9.77 0.66 -4.92
N THR A 79 10.02 -0.65 -4.88
CA THR A 79 9.42 -1.54 -3.88
C THR A 79 10.46 -2.40 -3.20
N ASP A 80 10.54 -2.30 -1.88
CA ASP A 80 11.29 -3.23 -1.04
C ASP A 80 10.33 -4.30 -0.52
N VAL A 81 10.62 -5.57 -0.81
CA VAL A 81 9.67 -6.67 -0.63
C VAL A 81 10.15 -7.62 0.47
N ILE A 82 9.30 -7.82 1.48
CA ILE A 82 9.51 -8.75 2.59
C ILE A 82 8.43 -9.82 2.54
N VAL A 83 8.82 -11.08 2.36
CA VAL A 83 7.92 -12.22 2.49
C VAL A 83 7.88 -12.62 3.97
N THR A 84 6.70 -12.69 4.58
CA THR A 84 6.58 -13.05 5.99
C THR A 84 6.83 -14.54 6.20
N GLU A 85 7.48 -14.91 7.30
CA GLU A 85 7.89 -16.29 7.58
C GLU A 85 7.07 -16.93 8.71
N TYR A 86 6.52 -16.10 9.60
CA TYR A 86 5.73 -16.50 10.75
C TYR A 86 4.65 -15.45 11.06
N ALA A 87 3.68 -15.82 11.91
CA ALA A 87 2.61 -14.91 12.33
C ALA A 87 3.16 -13.72 13.13
N ASN A 88 2.70 -12.51 12.83
CA ASN A 88 3.21 -11.24 13.37
C ASN A 88 4.61 -10.82 12.88
N HIS A 89 5.21 -11.50 11.90
CA HIS A 89 6.53 -11.10 11.39
C HIS A 89 6.53 -9.65 10.87
N ALA A 90 5.50 -9.25 10.11
CA ALA A 90 5.41 -7.88 9.62
C ALA A 90 5.28 -6.86 10.75
N ARG A 91 4.46 -7.18 11.75
CA ARG A 91 4.29 -6.36 12.96
C ARG A 91 5.62 -6.16 13.68
N ASP A 92 6.36 -7.23 13.91
CA ASP A 92 7.59 -7.19 14.69
C ASP A 92 8.68 -6.43 13.93
N HIS A 93 8.85 -6.68 12.62
CA HIS A 93 9.80 -5.95 11.78
C HIS A 93 9.47 -4.44 11.70
N LEU A 94 8.19 -4.07 11.59
CA LEU A 94 7.77 -2.65 11.59
C LEU A 94 8.09 -1.93 12.90
N LYS A 95 8.02 -2.64 14.03
CA LYS A 95 8.31 -2.08 15.35
C LYS A 95 9.80 -1.77 15.53
N THR A 96 10.69 -2.67 15.12
CA THR A 96 12.10 -2.61 15.53
C THR A 96 13.09 -2.34 14.40
N GLU A 97 12.86 -2.88 13.21
CA GLU A 97 13.89 -2.97 12.16
C GLU A 97 13.62 -2.02 10.98
N ALA A 98 12.35 -1.74 10.69
CA ALA A 98 11.97 -0.94 9.55
C ALA A 98 12.38 0.53 9.71
N ASN A 99 13.22 1.03 8.80
CA ASN A 99 13.45 2.46 8.66
C ASN A 99 12.33 3.09 7.83
N LEU A 100 11.24 3.48 8.51
CA LEU A 100 10.02 3.96 7.87
C LEU A 100 10.18 5.30 7.12
N HIS A 101 11.18 6.12 7.47
CA HIS A 101 11.43 7.40 6.81
C HIS A 101 11.88 7.28 5.35
N LYS A 102 12.24 6.08 4.89
CA LYS A 102 12.65 5.81 3.50
C LYS A 102 11.47 5.56 2.56
N TYR A 103 10.26 5.39 3.09
CA TYR A 103 9.10 4.96 2.33
C TYR A 103 7.98 5.98 2.42
N ASP A 104 7.23 6.14 1.33
CA ASP A 104 6.03 6.96 1.27
C ASP A 104 4.80 6.21 1.79
N GLY A 105 4.92 4.89 1.96
CA GLY A 105 3.85 4.02 2.47
C GLY A 105 4.27 2.56 2.60
N VAL A 106 3.42 1.79 3.26
CA VAL A 106 3.57 0.34 3.45
C VAL A 106 2.43 -0.37 2.74
N VAL A 107 2.70 -1.47 2.06
CA VAL A 107 1.71 -2.26 1.33
C VAL A 107 1.60 -3.65 1.94
N CYS A 108 0.39 -4.09 2.30
CA CYS A 108 0.12 -5.50 2.60
C CYS A 108 -0.36 -6.24 1.34
N VAL A 109 0.20 -7.42 1.11
CA VAL A 109 -0.31 -8.41 0.15
C VAL A 109 -0.80 -9.61 0.95
N GLY A 110 -2.12 -9.70 1.13
CA GLY A 110 -2.74 -10.69 2.00
C GLY A 110 -4.23 -10.42 2.20
N GLY A 111 -4.80 -11.01 3.25
CA GLY A 111 -6.16 -10.70 3.71
C GLY A 111 -6.14 -9.80 4.96
N ASP A 112 -7.29 -9.72 5.63
CA ASP A 112 -7.50 -8.81 6.78
C ASP A 112 -6.48 -9.00 7.92
N GLY A 113 -6.03 -10.24 8.18
CA GLY A 113 -5.01 -10.52 9.19
C GLY A 113 -3.66 -9.87 8.89
N MET A 114 -3.26 -9.84 7.60
CA MET A 114 -2.00 -9.20 7.19
C MET A 114 -2.08 -7.67 7.37
N PHE A 115 -3.23 -7.09 7.04
CA PHE A 115 -3.49 -5.68 7.29
C PHE A 115 -3.43 -5.36 8.79
N SER A 116 -4.05 -6.19 9.63
CA SER A 116 -4.05 -6.00 11.09
C SER A 116 -2.63 -6.05 11.67
N GLU A 117 -1.78 -6.98 11.21
CA GLU A 117 -0.38 -7.04 11.63
C GLU A 117 0.39 -5.74 11.31
N ILE A 118 0.22 -5.21 10.09
CA ILE A 118 0.87 -3.96 9.68
C ILE A 118 0.34 -2.77 10.48
N LEU A 119 -0.98 -2.68 10.63
CA LEU A 119 -1.63 -1.59 11.37
C LEU A 119 -1.11 -1.56 12.81
N HIS A 120 -1.12 -2.69 13.50
CA HIS A 120 -0.59 -2.78 14.87
C HIS A 120 0.92 -2.47 14.92
N GLY A 121 1.70 -2.91 13.93
CA GLY A 121 3.12 -2.58 13.83
C GLY A 121 3.36 -1.08 13.74
N LEU A 122 2.64 -0.40 12.85
CA LEU A 122 2.76 1.04 12.61
C LEU A 122 2.24 1.88 13.78
N VAL A 123 1.08 1.53 14.35
CA VAL A 123 0.53 2.22 15.52
C VAL A 123 1.51 2.11 16.68
N THR A 124 1.99 0.90 16.98
CA THR A 124 2.95 0.72 18.07
C THR A 124 4.23 1.50 17.83
N ARG A 125 4.78 1.43 16.61
CA ARG A 125 5.98 2.17 16.24
C ARG A 125 5.80 3.67 16.41
N THR A 126 4.68 4.22 15.92
CA THR A 126 4.40 5.66 15.97
C THR A 126 4.27 6.15 17.41
N GLN A 127 3.55 5.44 18.27
CA GLN A 127 3.44 5.85 19.67
C GLN A 127 4.79 5.75 20.40
N SER A 128 5.56 4.67 20.16
CA SER A 128 6.87 4.48 20.77
C SER A 128 7.90 5.53 20.31
N ASP A 129 7.90 5.92 19.04
CA ASP A 129 8.77 6.99 18.52
C ASP A 129 8.44 8.39 19.11
N HIS A 130 7.25 8.53 19.70
CA HIS A 130 6.76 9.76 20.33
C HIS A 130 6.65 9.67 21.86
N ASP A 131 7.24 8.65 22.49
CA ASP A 131 7.23 8.42 23.94
C ASP A 131 5.82 8.30 24.55
N VAL A 132 4.83 7.84 23.76
CA VAL A 132 3.46 7.62 24.22
C VAL A 132 3.26 6.17 24.69
N ASP A 133 2.81 6.00 25.94
CA ASP A 133 2.47 4.69 26.50
C ASP A 133 1.10 4.22 25.99
N GLN A 134 1.13 3.25 25.09
CA GLN A 134 -0.07 2.60 24.52
C GLN A 134 -0.93 1.87 25.54
N ASN A 135 -0.43 1.57 26.74
CA ASN A 135 -1.23 0.91 27.77
C ASN A 135 -2.11 1.88 28.56
N GLN A 136 -1.85 3.19 28.46
CA GLN A 136 -2.68 4.20 29.09
C GLN A 136 -3.90 4.52 28.21
N PRO A 137 -5.14 4.22 28.65
CA PRO A 137 -6.34 4.43 27.84
C PRO A 137 -6.60 5.91 27.53
N ASP A 138 -6.15 6.80 28.41
CA ASP A 138 -6.35 8.25 28.31
C ASP A 138 -5.20 8.96 27.57
N ALA A 139 -4.21 8.22 27.05
CA ALA A 139 -3.12 8.82 26.30
C ALA A 139 -3.62 9.38 24.97
N GLU A 140 -3.21 10.61 24.65
CA GLU A 140 -3.49 11.21 23.35
C GLU A 140 -2.61 10.52 22.29
N LEU A 141 -3.23 9.69 21.46
CA LEU A 141 -2.52 8.92 20.44
C LEU A 141 -2.02 9.83 19.31
N VAL A 142 -0.77 9.62 18.90
CA VAL A 142 -0.18 10.31 17.76
C VAL A 142 -0.65 9.66 16.46
N PRO A 143 -1.13 10.44 15.47
CA PRO A 143 -1.55 9.89 14.18
C PRO A 143 -0.33 9.37 13.40
N CYS A 144 -0.47 8.16 12.85
CA CYS A 144 0.53 7.62 11.92
C CYS A 144 0.35 8.29 10.54
N LEU A 145 1.41 8.93 10.04
CA LEU A 145 1.38 9.62 8.74
C LEU A 145 1.65 8.69 7.55
N LEU A 146 2.11 7.46 7.80
CA LEU A 146 2.36 6.48 6.76
C LEU A 146 1.05 5.88 6.24
N ARG A 147 0.90 5.90 4.92
CA ARG A 147 -0.25 5.33 4.23
C ARG A 147 -0.10 3.82 4.13
N ILE A 148 -1.20 3.10 4.30
CA ILE A 148 -1.28 1.65 4.14
C ILE A 148 -1.99 1.34 2.82
N GLY A 149 -1.30 0.68 1.90
CA GLY A 149 -1.88 0.10 0.69
C GLY A 149 -2.29 -1.36 0.92
N ILE A 150 -3.45 -1.76 0.41
CA ILE A 150 -3.96 -3.13 0.55
C ILE A 150 -4.02 -3.79 -0.82
N ILE A 151 -3.40 -4.95 -0.96
CA ILE A 151 -3.53 -5.82 -2.12
C ILE A 151 -4.22 -7.11 -1.68
N PRO A 152 -5.45 -7.39 -2.18
CA PRO A 152 -6.21 -8.56 -1.80
C PRO A 152 -5.52 -9.83 -2.27
N ALA A 153 -5.19 -10.70 -1.34
CA ALA A 153 -4.67 -12.04 -1.62
C ALA A 153 -5.17 -13.09 -0.60
N GLY A 154 -6.08 -12.70 0.29
CA GLY A 154 -6.62 -13.55 1.34
C GLY A 154 -7.78 -14.44 0.90
N SER A 155 -8.32 -15.17 1.87
CA SER A 155 -9.63 -15.82 1.73
C SER A 155 -10.78 -14.86 2.02
N THR A 156 -10.50 -13.85 2.85
CA THR A 156 -11.43 -12.83 3.32
C THR A 156 -10.69 -11.50 3.23
N ASP A 157 -11.12 -10.69 2.27
CA ASP A 157 -10.54 -9.38 1.96
C ASP A 157 -11.61 -8.30 2.22
N CYS A 158 -12.25 -8.35 3.40
CA CYS A 158 -13.36 -7.46 3.73
C CYS A 158 -12.90 -6.01 3.80
N ILE A 159 -11.70 -5.76 4.34
CA ILE A 159 -11.15 -4.42 4.45
C ILE A 159 -10.85 -3.87 3.05
N CYS A 160 -10.21 -4.65 2.18
CA CYS A 160 -9.96 -4.27 0.80
C CYS A 160 -11.26 -3.94 0.05
N PHE A 161 -12.28 -4.79 0.18
CA PHE A 161 -13.57 -4.56 -0.46
C PHE A 161 -14.24 -3.27 0.06
N ALA A 162 -14.17 -3.02 1.37
CA ALA A 162 -14.78 -1.84 1.98
C ALA A 162 -14.08 -0.53 1.56
N THR A 163 -12.76 -0.55 1.36
CA THR A 163 -11.97 0.64 1.01
C THR A 163 -11.87 0.86 -0.50
N VAL A 164 -11.68 -0.21 -1.29
CA VAL A 164 -11.46 -0.13 -2.75
C VAL A 164 -12.74 -0.39 -3.54
N GLY A 165 -13.74 -1.04 -2.94
CA GLY A 165 -15.00 -1.42 -3.61
C GLY A 165 -14.90 -2.68 -4.48
N THR A 166 -13.73 -3.32 -4.54
CA THR A 166 -13.48 -4.56 -5.30
C THR A 166 -12.29 -5.32 -4.71
N ASN A 167 -12.26 -6.64 -4.92
CA ASN A 167 -11.15 -7.52 -4.52
C ASN A 167 -10.25 -7.87 -5.70
N ASP A 168 -9.94 -6.85 -6.51
CA ASP A 168 -9.07 -6.99 -7.67
C ASP A 168 -7.67 -6.44 -7.34
N PRO A 169 -6.61 -7.28 -7.38
CA PRO A 169 -5.25 -6.86 -7.03
C PRO A 169 -4.72 -5.71 -7.88
N VAL A 170 -4.98 -5.75 -9.19
CA VAL A 170 -4.52 -4.73 -10.13
C VAL A 170 -5.22 -3.39 -9.87
N THR A 171 -6.53 -3.41 -9.67
CA THR A 171 -7.30 -2.22 -9.27
C THR A 171 -6.75 -1.60 -7.99
N SER A 172 -6.49 -2.43 -6.99
CA SER A 172 -5.95 -1.95 -5.70
C SER A 172 -4.56 -1.33 -5.87
N ALA A 173 -3.69 -1.95 -6.68
CA ALA A 173 -2.39 -1.38 -7.04
C ALA A 173 -2.52 -0.03 -7.74
N LEU A 174 -3.52 0.15 -8.60
CA LEU A 174 -3.77 1.40 -9.32
C LEU A 174 -4.24 2.52 -8.38
N HIS A 175 -5.09 2.24 -7.39
CA HIS A 175 -5.44 3.22 -6.35
C HIS A 175 -4.20 3.68 -5.56
N ILE A 176 -3.31 2.73 -5.21
CA ILE A 176 -2.03 3.04 -4.56
C ILE A 176 -1.17 3.95 -5.46
N ILE A 177 -1.04 3.63 -6.75
CA ILE A 177 -0.24 4.42 -7.70
C ILE A 177 -0.79 5.84 -7.88
N VAL A 178 -2.11 6.01 -7.90
CA VAL A 178 -2.73 7.32 -8.01
C VAL A 178 -2.52 8.15 -6.73
N GLY A 179 -2.22 7.49 -5.61
CA GLY A 179 -2.12 8.14 -4.31
C GLY A 179 -3.49 8.50 -3.75
N ASP A 180 -4.50 7.69 -4.09
CA ASP A 180 -5.84 7.82 -3.54
C ASP A 180 -5.81 7.48 -2.03
N THR A 181 -6.53 8.23 -1.22
CA THR A 181 -6.49 8.10 0.24
C THR A 181 -7.87 8.22 0.84
N GLN A 182 -8.19 7.29 1.74
CA GLN A 182 -9.40 7.31 2.54
C GLN A 182 -9.02 7.27 4.02
N PRO A 183 -9.56 8.17 4.86
CA PRO A 183 -9.38 8.06 6.30
C PRO A 183 -10.09 6.81 6.82
N MET A 184 -9.47 6.14 7.80
CA MET A 184 -10.06 5.00 8.51
C MET A 184 -10.01 5.24 10.01
N ASP A 185 -11.13 5.01 10.67
CA ASP A 185 -11.20 5.02 12.13
C ASP A 185 -10.64 3.70 12.68
N VAL A 186 -9.81 3.80 13.71
CA VAL A 186 -9.20 2.66 14.40
C VAL A 186 -9.52 2.78 15.88
N CYS A 187 -9.95 1.68 16.49
CA CYS A 187 -10.26 1.62 17.91
C CYS A 187 -9.22 0.77 18.62
N SER A 188 -8.78 1.21 19.81
CA SER A 188 -8.01 0.38 20.74
C SER A 188 -8.96 -0.41 21.65
N VAL A 189 -8.56 -1.62 22.02
CA VAL A 189 -9.27 -2.43 23.02
C VAL A 189 -8.28 -2.75 24.13
N HIS A 190 -8.65 -2.43 25.36
CA HIS A 190 -7.82 -2.67 26.54
C HIS A 190 -8.52 -3.64 27.48
N HIS A 191 -7.77 -4.56 28.07
CA HIS A 191 -8.26 -5.42 29.13
C HIS A 191 -7.28 -5.41 30.29
N LYS A 192 -7.73 -4.93 31.46
CA LYS A 192 -6.94 -4.78 32.68
C LYS A 192 -5.63 -4.00 32.44
N ASP A 193 -5.75 -2.81 31.84
CA ASP A 193 -4.63 -1.90 31.55
C ASP A 193 -3.53 -2.48 30.65
N SER A 194 -3.87 -3.52 29.88
CA SER A 194 -3.05 -4.05 28.80
C SER A 194 -3.75 -3.79 27.47
N PHE A 195 -3.02 -3.21 26.52
CA PHE A 195 -3.44 -3.13 25.12
C PHE A 195 -3.49 -4.55 24.54
N LEU A 196 -4.61 -4.91 23.89
CA LEU A 196 -4.85 -6.22 23.28
C LEU A 196 -4.51 -6.23 21.78
#